data_AF-A0A831YQ13-F1
#
_entry.id   AF-A0A831YQ13-F1
#
_cell.length_a   1.000
_cell.length_b   1.000
_cell.length_c   1.000
_cell.angle_alpha   90.00
_cell.angle_beta   90.00
_cell.angle_gamma   90.00
#
_symmetry.space_group_name_H-M   'P 1'
#
loop_
_entity.id
_entity.type
_entity.pdbx_description
1 polymer ?
#
loop_
_entity_poly.entity_id
_entity_poly.type
_entity_poly.pdbx_seq_one_letter_code
_entity_poly.pdbx_strand_id
1 'polypeptide(L)' 'GGVIWNDPGLGIDWPLPVDGAKLSQKDERLPLLADLETPFTYDGEPLQPLTLVAS' A
#
# COMPACT_ATOMS: atom_id res chain seq x y z
N GLY A 1 7.51 -5.63 6.38
CA GLY A 1 6.10 -5.79 5.98
C GLY A 1 5.93 -5.55 4.49
N GLY A 2 4.69 -5.57 4.03
CA GLY A 2 4.27 -5.34 2.66
C GLY A 2 2.83 -5.84 2.45
N VAL A 3 2.25 -5.51 1.30
CA VAL A 3 0.93 -5.96 0.86
C VAL A 3 1.11 -6.70 -0.46
N ILE A 4 0.28 -7.72 -0.71
CA ILE A 4 0.25 -8.38 -2.00
C ILE A 4 -0.09 -7.37 -3.11
N TRP A 5 0.67 -7.41 -4.20
CA TRP A 5 0.55 -6.42 -5.28
C TRP A 5 -0.78 -6.51 -6.06
N ASN A 6 -1.40 -7.69 -6.09
CA ASN A 6 -2.63 -8.01 -6.82
C ASN A 6 -3.83 -8.23 -5.88
N ASP A 7 -3.90 -7.49 -4.78
CA ASP A 7 -5.04 -7.55 -3.87
C ASP A 7 -6.36 -7.27 -4.65
N PRO A 8 -7.28 -8.25 -4.74
CA PRO A 8 -8.53 -8.07 -5.49
C PRO A 8 -9.44 -7.02 -4.85
N GLY A 9 -9.30 -6.74 -3.55
CA GLY A 9 -10.04 -5.69 -2.85
C GLY A 9 -9.62 -4.28 -3.26
N LEU A 10 -8.41 -4.11 -3.81
CA LEU A 10 -7.94 -2.84 -4.34
C LEU A 10 -8.35 -2.60 -5.79
N GLY A 11 -8.60 -3.67 -6.55
CA GLY A 11 -9.09 -3.58 -7.94
C GLY A 11 -8.21 -2.77 -8.88
N ILE A 12 -6.89 -2.76 -8.66
CA ILE A 12 -5.96 -1.97 -9.47
C ILE A 12 -5.73 -2.65 -10.82
N ASP A 13 -6.08 -1.94 -11.90
CA ASP A 13 -5.79 -2.39 -13.27
C ASP A 13 -4.35 -2.05 -13.65
N TRP A 14 -3.43 -2.90 -13.19
CA TRP A 14 -2.02 -2.77 -13.54
C TRP A 14 -1.83 -3.06 -15.04
N PRO A 15 -1.17 -2.17 -15.80
CA PRO A 15 -0.89 -2.39 -17.22
C PRO A 15 0.28 -3.38 -17.37
N LEU A 16 0.04 -4.64 -17.04
CA LEU A 16 1.05 -5.68 -17.04
C LEU A 16 1.43 -6.08 -18.47
N PRO A 17 2.69 -6.47 -18.70
CA PRO A 17 3.07 -7.14 -19.94
C PRO A 17 2.38 -8.50 -20.04
N VAL A 18 2.36 -9.08 -21.24
CA VAL A 18 1.75 -10.40 -21.52
C VAL A 18 2.31 -11.51 -20.60
N ASP A 19 3.60 -11.44 -20.29
CA ASP A 19 4.28 -12.41 -19.43
C ASP A 19 3.99 -12.21 -17.93
N GLY A 20 3.17 -11.21 -17.58
CA GLY A 20 2.76 -10.90 -16.21
C GLY A 20 3.79 -10.10 -15.40
N ALA A 21 3.51 -9.97 -14.10
CA ALA A 21 4.39 -9.26 -13.19
C ALA A 21 5.63 -10.10 -12.85
N LYS A 22 6.82 -9.47 -12.88
CA LYS A 22 8.05 -10.08 -12.38
C LYS A 22 8.19 -9.79 -10.89
N LEU A 23 8.07 -10.83 -10.06
CA LEU A 23 8.02 -10.71 -8.61
C LEU A 23 9.26 -11.31 -7.96
N SER A 24 9.58 -10.84 -6.76
CA SER A 24 10.48 -11.55 -5.85
C SER A 24 9.70 -12.63 -5.11
N GLN A 25 10.40 -13.63 -4.58
CA GLN A 25 9.78 -14.69 -3.76
C GLN A 25 9.01 -14.13 -2.55
N LYS A 26 9.45 -12.98 -2.02
CA LYS A 26 8.77 -12.30 -0.91
C LYS A 26 7.41 -11.75 -1.37
N ASP A 27 7.37 -11.06 -2.50
CA ASP A 27 6.19 -10.32 -2.96
C ASP A 27 5.09 -11.25 -3.51
N GLU A 28 5.43 -12.51 -3.80
CA GLU A 28 4.48 -13.58 -4.11
C GLU A 28 3.61 -13.99 -2.91
N ARG A 29 4.01 -13.65 -1.67
CA ARG A 29 3.43 -14.23 -0.44
C ARG A 29 3.08 -13.19 0.63
N LEU A 30 2.99 -11.92 0.24
CA LEU A 30 2.56 -10.86 1.15
C LEU A 30 1.06 -11.02 1.47
N PRO A 31 0.58 -10.53 2.63
CA PRO A 31 -0.83 -10.57 2.99
C PRO A 31 -1.68 -9.57 2.18
N LEU A 32 -3.00 -9.72 2.22
CA LEU A 32 -3.94 -8.72 1.73
C LEU A 32 -3.85 -7.44 2.59
N LEU A 33 -4.30 -6.31 2.04
CA LEU A 33 -4.35 -5.06 2.78
C LEU A 33 -5.26 -5.19 4.01
N ALA A 34 -6.40 -5.87 3.86
CA ALA A 34 -7.37 -6.07 4.93
C ALA A 34 -6.84 -6.92 6.10
N ASP A 35 -5.81 -7.74 5.86
CA ASP A 35 -5.21 -8.61 6.88
C ASP A 35 -4.04 -7.94 7.61
N LEU A 36 -3.66 -6.71 7.24
CA LEU A 36 -2.57 -6.01 7.90
C LEU A 36 -2.96 -5.53 9.29
N GLU A 37 -2.27 -6.05 10.29
CA GLU A 37 -2.22 -5.45 11.63
C GLU A 37 -1.19 -4.30 11.63
N THR A 38 -1.70 -3.06 11.67
CA THR A 38 -0.85 -1.86 11.74
C THR A 38 -0.64 -1.42 13.19
N PRO A 39 0.61 -1.19 13.64
CA PRO A 39 0.87 -0.55 14.93
C PRO A 39 0.64 0.97 14.89
N PHE A 40 0.36 1.54 13.72
CA PHE A 40 0.14 2.96 13.52
C PHE A 40 -1.35 3.28 13.63
N THR A 41 -1.70 4.20 14.53
CA THR A 41 -3.04 4.78 14.64
C THR A 41 -3.24 5.84 13.57
N TYR A 42 -4.40 5.84 12.91
CA TYR A 42 -4.85 6.93 12.04
C TYR A 42 -6.14 7.52 12.61
N ASP A 43 -6.16 8.82 12.83
CA ASP A 43 -7.27 9.57 13.43
C ASP A 43 -8.31 10.02 12.39
N GLY A 44 -8.10 9.74 11.11
CA GLY A 44 -8.98 10.14 10.02
C GLY A 44 -8.68 11.54 9.48
N GLU A 45 -7.70 12.25 10.04
CA GLU A 45 -7.33 13.59 9.60
C GLU A 45 -6.15 13.52 8.62
N PRO A 46 -6.29 14.05 7.39
CA PRO A 46 -5.18 14.16 6.47
C PRO A 46 -4.08 15.08 7.01
N LEU A 47 -2.84 14.76 6.67
CA LEU A 47 -1.70 15.64 6.95
C LEU A 47 -1.96 17.02 6.35
N GLN A 48 -1.87 18.06 7.18
CA GLN A 48 -1.97 19.45 6.75
C GLN A 48 -0.60 19.97 6.30
N PRO A 49 -0.55 20.96 5.39
CA PRO A 49 0.67 21.67 5.07
C PRO A 49 1.35 22.22 6.33
N LEU A 50 2.67 22.11 6.39
CA LEU A 50 3.44 22.74 7.46
C LEU A 50 3.23 24.25 7.40
N THR A 51 2.59 24.80 8.43
CA THR A 51 2.50 26.25 8.58
C THR A 51 3.76 26.73 9.29
N LEU A 52 4.66 27.37 8.56
CA LEU A 52 5.77 28.10 9.17
C LEU A 52 5.19 29.34 9.85
N VAL A 53 5.08 29.30 11.18
CA VAL A 53 4.89 30.52 11.96
C VAL A 53 6.24 31.24 12.03
N ALA A 54 6.34 32.39 11.38
CA ALA A 54 7.49 33.28 11.55
C ALA A 54 7.40 33.90 12.96
N SER A 55 8.48 33.76 13.73
CA SER A 55 8.67 34.39 15.04
C SER A 55 8.83 35.90 14.94
#